data_AF-A0A7W8CH46-F1
#
_entry.id   AF-A0A7W8CH46-F1
#
_cell.length_a   1.000
_cell.length_b   1.000
_cell.length_c   1.000
_cell.angle_alpha   90.00
_cell.angle_beta   90.00
_cell.angle_gamma   90.00
#
_symmetry.space_group_name_H-M   'P 1'
#
loop_
_entity.id
_entity.type
_entity.pdbx_description
1 polymer ?
#
loop_
_entity_poly.entity_id
_entity_poly.type
_entity_poly.pdbx_seq_one_letter_code
_entity_poly.pdbx_strand_id
1 'polypeptide(L)'
;MSDERQSERYLRGVVELLRGVELEQFDRDGRPRAVDYVFTSSEGTTGAVEMTTYQDGRAAALQSKLNDDGETITVDSPRGWAVSVELGTKLDQLRKRLPSVVAACDRHGVDDTVRLPASEFSADVQWFLSTGLGLSPSALSAPGTVAVRLPPRAGFPQDENLDHDLDRMLADVGIVSKLSKLCDHQGVTERHLAVGVHLYGPSFDLFSQLLSPSGYVPDYAIPDDFAATHLWISGGYHPVLTWTRIGGWAWRSLPGS
;
A
#
# COMPACT_ATOMS: atom_id res chain seq x y z
N MET A 1 -7.08 -1.06 15.16
CA MET A 1 -7.24 0.26 14.53
C MET A 1 -6.87 0.09 13.07
N SER A 2 -7.74 0.43 12.11
CA SER A 2 -7.51 0.12 10.70
C SER A 2 -6.31 0.88 10.11
N ASP A 3 -5.59 0.25 9.19
CA ASP A 3 -4.42 0.82 8.48
C ASP A 3 -4.76 2.11 7.73
N GLU A 4 -6.01 2.23 7.26
CA GLU A 4 -6.52 3.42 6.60
C GLU A 4 -6.54 4.65 7.52
N ARG A 5 -6.98 4.50 8.78
CA ARG A 5 -6.96 5.61 9.77
C ARG A 5 -5.54 6.02 10.16
N GLN A 6 -4.58 5.10 10.09
CA GLN A 6 -3.17 5.44 10.33
C GLN A 6 -2.58 6.19 9.15
N SER A 7 -2.88 5.75 7.92
CA SER A 7 -2.46 6.39 6.67
C SER A 7 -3.01 7.81 6.56
N GLU A 8 -4.29 8.01 6.86
CA GLU A 8 -4.92 9.34 6.86
C GLU A 8 -4.28 10.29 7.87
N ARG A 9 -4.03 9.83 9.10
CA ARG A 9 -3.34 10.62 10.13
C ARG A 9 -1.93 11.02 9.72
N TYR A 10 -1.21 10.11 9.07
CA TYR A 10 0.12 10.39 8.55
C TYR A 10 0.07 11.45 7.44
N LEU A 11 -0.81 11.30 6.44
CA LEU A 11 -0.96 12.25 5.34
C LEU A 11 -1.40 13.63 5.84
N ARG A 12 -2.28 13.68 6.85
CA ARG A 12 -2.63 14.91 7.54
C ARG A 12 -1.39 15.61 8.09
N GLY A 13 -0.56 14.89 8.85
CA GLY A 13 0.67 15.44 9.42
C GLY A 13 1.63 15.96 8.35
N VAL A 14 1.74 15.26 7.20
CA VAL A 14 2.55 15.70 6.06
C VAL A 14 2.04 17.04 5.51
N VAL A 15 0.73 17.16 5.27
CA VAL A 15 0.15 18.40 4.73
C VAL A 15 0.29 19.55 5.73
N GLU A 16 -0.05 19.33 7.01
CA GLU A 16 0.08 20.34 8.06
C GLU A 16 1.53 20.86 8.16
N LEU A 17 2.51 19.95 8.15
CA LEU A 17 3.92 20.27 8.28
C LEU A 17 4.48 21.02 7.07
N LEU A 18 4.21 20.53 5.85
CA LEU A 18 4.79 21.11 4.63
C LEU A 18 4.06 22.37 4.17
N ARG A 19 2.75 22.49 4.41
CA ARG A 19 1.97 23.68 4.05
C ARG A 19 1.99 24.74 5.17
N GLY A 20 2.29 24.35 6.40
CA GLY A 20 2.32 25.24 7.57
C GLY A 20 0.93 25.65 8.05
N VAL A 21 -0.02 24.70 8.05
CA VAL A 21 -1.43 24.94 8.41
C VAL A 21 -1.91 23.88 9.41
N GLU A 22 -3.01 24.15 10.10
CA GLU A 22 -3.72 23.15 10.90
C GLU A 22 -4.95 22.65 10.12
N LEU A 23 -5.13 21.34 10.02
CA LEU A 23 -6.25 20.74 9.31
C LEU A 23 -7.40 20.43 10.30
N GLU A 24 -8.58 20.93 9.98
CA GLU A 24 -9.81 20.67 10.72
C GLU A 24 -10.63 19.60 9.99
N GLN A 25 -11.01 18.54 10.70
CA GLN A 25 -11.83 17.48 10.11
C GLN A 25 -13.22 18.02 9.74
N PHE A 26 -13.61 17.86 8.48
CA PHE A 26 -14.85 18.42 7.94
C PHE A 26 -15.94 17.38 7.72
N ASP A 27 -15.59 16.14 7.38
CA ASP A 27 -16.54 15.02 7.38
C ASP A 27 -16.87 14.58 8.81
N ARG A 28 -17.71 15.38 9.47
CA ARG A 28 -18.40 15.03 10.70
C ARG A 28 -19.88 14.85 10.34
N ASP A 29 -20.44 13.70 10.67
CA ASP A 29 -21.88 13.40 10.60
C ASP A 29 -22.44 12.92 9.25
N GLY A 30 -21.61 12.34 8.35
CA GLY A 30 -22.11 11.62 7.16
C GLY A 30 -22.72 12.54 6.09
N ARG A 31 -22.21 13.76 5.99
CA ARG A 31 -22.62 14.70 4.95
C ARG A 31 -22.22 14.14 3.59
N PRO A 32 -23.17 13.92 2.66
CA PRO A 32 -22.81 13.42 1.34
C PRO A 32 -21.89 14.43 0.66
N ARG A 33 -20.77 13.92 0.12
CA ARG A 33 -19.74 14.69 -0.61
C ARG A 33 -18.96 15.71 0.24
N ALA A 34 -18.88 15.51 1.54
CA ALA A 34 -17.93 16.25 2.37
C ALA A 34 -16.48 15.87 2.04
N VAL A 35 -15.61 16.87 2.09
CA VAL A 35 -14.16 16.68 2.08
C VAL A 35 -13.67 16.19 3.43
N ASP A 36 -12.53 15.48 3.45
CA ASP A 36 -11.99 14.90 4.67
C ASP A 36 -11.59 16.02 5.66
N TYR A 37 -10.88 17.05 5.18
CA TYR A 37 -10.42 18.19 6.00
C TYR A 37 -10.57 19.53 5.29
N VAL A 38 -10.59 20.60 6.09
CA VAL A 38 -10.48 22.00 5.65
C VAL A 38 -9.45 22.74 6.48
N PHE A 39 -8.99 23.90 6.00
CA PHE A 39 -8.17 24.81 6.79
C PHE A 39 -8.40 26.27 6.41
N THR A 40 -8.02 27.16 7.34
CA THR A 40 -7.80 28.58 7.06
C THR A 40 -6.41 28.95 7.58
N SER A 41 -5.55 29.45 6.69
CA SER A 41 -4.21 29.93 7.09
C SER A 41 -4.28 31.26 7.84
N SER A 42 -3.20 31.64 8.51
CA SER A 42 -3.05 32.96 9.15
C SER A 42 -3.16 34.14 8.17
N GLU A 43 -2.88 33.89 6.88
CA GLU A 43 -2.99 34.87 5.80
C GLU A 43 -4.40 34.96 5.20
N GLY A 44 -5.35 34.15 5.68
CA GLY A 44 -6.74 34.13 5.21
C GLY A 44 -7.01 33.21 4.02
N THR A 45 -6.00 32.53 3.47
CA THR A 45 -6.17 31.47 2.46
C THR A 45 -6.98 30.33 3.05
N THR A 46 -8.01 29.88 2.32
CA THR A 46 -8.86 28.75 2.69
C THR A 46 -8.58 27.56 1.79
N GLY A 47 -8.61 26.36 2.36
CA GLY A 47 -8.35 25.14 1.59
C GLY A 47 -9.22 23.96 1.99
N ALA A 48 -9.44 23.07 1.03
CA ALA A 48 -10.09 21.78 1.19
C ALA A 48 -9.09 20.66 0.89
N VAL A 49 -9.16 19.56 1.64
CA VAL A 49 -8.22 18.44 1.54
C VAL A 49 -8.98 17.12 1.47
N GLU A 50 -8.61 16.31 0.48
CA GLU A 50 -8.97 14.89 0.39
C GLU A 50 -7.71 14.04 0.56
N MET A 51 -7.87 12.93 1.27
CA MET A 51 -6.80 11.98 1.53
C MET A 51 -7.23 10.60 1.07
N THR A 52 -6.29 9.85 0.51
CA THR A 52 -6.53 8.46 0.13
C THR A 52 -5.23 7.68 0.04
N THR A 53 -5.36 6.36 -0.09
CA THR A 53 -4.22 5.46 -0.28
C THR A 53 -4.38 4.77 -1.63
N TYR A 54 -3.33 4.87 -2.46
CA TYR A 54 -3.25 4.13 -3.72
C TYR A 54 -2.66 2.74 -3.48
N GLN A 55 -3.47 1.71 -3.69
CA GLN A 55 -3.15 0.31 -3.39
C GLN A 55 -3.89 -0.64 -4.35
N ASP A 56 -3.30 -1.78 -4.71
CA ASP A 56 -4.03 -2.86 -5.40
C ASP A 56 -5.14 -3.40 -4.48
N GLY A 57 -6.40 -3.32 -4.92
CA GLY A 57 -7.55 -3.75 -4.12
C GLY A 57 -7.52 -5.21 -3.68
N ARG A 58 -6.85 -6.10 -4.42
CA ARG A 58 -6.63 -7.51 -4.01
C ARG A 58 -5.62 -7.60 -2.88
N ALA A 59 -4.56 -6.77 -2.93
CA ALA A 59 -3.61 -6.69 -1.82
C ALA A 59 -4.26 -6.10 -0.57
N ALA A 60 -5.10 -5.06 -0.72
CA ALA A 60 -5.89 -4.51 0.39
C ALA A 60 -6.81 -5.56 1.00
N ALA A 61 -7.56 -6.30 0.18
CA ALA A 61 -8.44 -7.36 0.63
C ALA A 61 -7.67 -8.51 1.31
N LEU A 62 -6.52 -8.90 0.78
CA LEU A 62 -5.69 -9.95 1.36
C LEU A 62 -5.08 -9.52 2.70
N GLN A 63 -4.56 -8.30 2.80
CA GLN A 63 -4.05 -7.74 4.07
C GLN A 63 -5.17 -7.63 5.11
N SER A 64 -6.36 -7.15 4.72
CA SER A 64 -7.52 -7.09 5.63
C SER A 64 -7.85 -8.47 6.20
N LYS A 65 -7.89 -9.51 5.35
CA LYS A 65 -8.13 -10.88 5.82
C LYS A 65 -7.03 -11.40 6.75
N LEU A 66 -5.77 -11.06 6.49
CA LEU A 66 -4.67 -11.44 7.38
C LEU A 66 -4.75 -10.72 8.74
N ASN A 67 -5.16 -9.45 8.75
CA ASN A 67 -5.37 -8.68 9.97
C ASN A 67 -6.54 -9.24 10.80
N ASP A 68 -7.63 -9.68 10.16
CA ASP A 68 -8.83 -10.19 10.83
C ASP A 68 -8.66 -11.64 11.30
N ASP A 69 -8.13 -12.53 10.45
CA ASP A 69 -8.02 -13.97 10.72
C ASP A 69 -6.68 -14.36 11.36
N GLY A 70 -5.79 -13.38 11.59
CA GLY A 70 -4.44 -13.56 12.12
C GLY A 70 -3.39 -13.92 11.06
N GLU A 71 -2.21 -13.33 11.16
CA GLU A 71 -1.11 -13.44 10.17
C GLU A 71 -0.36 -14.78 10.21
N THR A 72 -0.69 -15.66 11.15
CA THR A 72 -0.02 -16.93 11.38
C THR A 72 -0.95 -18.12 11.26
N ILE A 73 -0.39 -19.24 10.80
CA ILE A 73 -1.05 -20.56 10.75
C ILE A 73 -0.35 -21.49 11.72
N THR A 74 -1.09 -22.09 12.64
CA THR A 74 -0.54 -23.07 13.59
C THR A 74 -0.27 -24.40 12.90
N VAL A 75 0.91 -24.98 13.17
CA VAL A 75 1.34 -26.27 12.64
C VAL A 75 2.06 -27.07 13.72
N ASP A 76 2.02 -28.40 13.62
CA ASP A 76 2.81 -29.27 14.49
C ASP A 76 4.22 -29.40 13.91
N SER A 77 5.08 -28.42 14.25
CA SER A 77 6.46 -28.35 13.80
C SER A 77 7.34 -27.82 14.93
N PRO A 78 8.55 -28.37 15.15
CA PRO A 78 9.51 -27.80 16.09
C PRO A 78 10.14 -26.50 15.57
N ARG A 79 9.81 -26.07 14.34
CA ARG A 79 10.39 -24.92 13.65
C ARG A 79 9.36 -23.85 13.38
N GLY A 80 9.84 -22.63 13.20
CA GLY A 80 9.06 -21.55 12.59
C GLY A 80 9.22 -21.56 11.07
N TRP A 81 8.12 -21.34 10.37
CA TRP A 81 8.07 -21.31 8.91
C TRP A 81 7.52 -19.97 8.40
N ALA A 82 7.74 -19.69 7.12
CA ALA A 82 7.07 -18.62 6.42
C ALA A 82 6.60 -19.12 5.05
N VAL A 83 5.42 -18.68 4.63
CA VAL A 83 4.89 -18.92 3.29
C VAL A 83 4.67 -17.59 2.59
N SER A 84 5.20 -17.45 1.38
CA SER A 84 4.92 -16.29 0.52
C SER A 84 3.72 -16.62 -0.37
N VAL A 85 2.67 -15.82 -0.29
CA VAL A 85 1.42 -16.02 -1.02
C VAL A 85 1.29 -15.07 -2.20
N GLU A 86 0.50 -15.44 -3.21
CA GLU A 86 0.07 -14.52 -4.26
C GLU A 86 -1.20 -13.75 -3.84
N LEU A 87 -1.47 -12.60 -4.48
CA LEU A 87 -2.65 -11.77 -4.18
C LEU A 87 -3.99 -12.50 -4.37
N GLY A 88 -4.03 -13.53 -5.22
CA GLY A 88 -5.21 -14.37 -5.46
C GLY A 88 -5.34 -15.59 -4.53
N THR A 89 -4.44 -15.75 -3.57
CA THR A 89 -4.39 -16.96 -2.73
C THR A 89 -5.63 -17.08 -1.85
N LYS A 90 -6.27 -18.26 -1.89
CA LYS A 90 -7.39 -18.60 -1.01
C LYS A 90 -6.86 -18.99 0.37
N LEU A 91 -6.81 -18.05 1.30
CA LEU A 91 -6.27 -18.26 2.64
C LEU A 91 -6.90 -19.45 3.39
N ASP A 92 -8.20 -19.71 3.23
CA ASP A 92 -8.84 -20.88 3.87
C ASP A 92 -8.27 -22.22 3.38
N GLN A 93 -7.97 -22.32 2.07
CA GLN A 93 -7.35 -23.52 1.51
C GLN A 93 -5.91 -23.65 2.00
N LEU A 94 -5.18 -22.52 2.08
CA LEU A 94 -3.84 -22.50 2.62
C LEU A 94 -3.83 -22.98 4.08
N ARG A 95 -4.65 -22.38 4.94
CA ARG A 95 -4.80 -22.75 6.36
C ARG A 95 -5.11 -24.23 6.55
N LYS A 96 -5.99 -24.78 5.71
CA LYS A 96 -6.39 -26.19 5.78
C LYS A 96 -5.26 -27.15 5.41
N ARG A 97 -4.45 -26.81 4.42
CA ARG A 97 -3.53 -27.77 3.76
C ARG A 97 -2.08 -27.64 4.21
N LEU A 98 -1.67 -26.43 4.61
CA LEU A 98 -0.29 -26.13 4.97
C LEU A 98 0.27 -26.99 6.12
N PRO A 99 -0.51 -27.38 7.15
CA PRO A 99 -0.01 -28.31 8.19
C PRO A 99 0.49 -29.64 7.62
N SER A 100 -0.22 -30.23 6.66
CA SER A 100 0.20 -31.48 5.99
C SER A 100 1.52 -31.30 5.23
N VAL A 101 1.69 -30.16 4.57
CA VAL A 101 2.89 -29.83 3.78
C VAL A 101 4.11 -29.65 4.69
N VAL A 102 3.95 -28.91 5.80
CA VAL A 102 5.01 -28.71 6.80
C VAL A 102 5.41 -30.04 7.43
N ALA A 103 4.44 -30.88 7.83
CA ALA A 103 4.72 -32.19 8.42
C ALA A 103 5.50 -33.11 7.47
N ALA A 104 5.24 -33.03 6.16
CA ALA A 104 6.01 -33.76 5.16
C ALA A 104 7.46 -33.25 5.08
N CYS A 105 7.65 -31.92 5.09
CA CYS A 105 8.97 -31.31 5.10
C CYS A 105 9.79 -31.71 6.34
N ASP A 106 9.19 -31.64 7.52
CA ASP A 106 9.84 -31.99 8.78
C ASP A 106 10.21 -33.48 8.84
N ARG A 107 9.33 -34.38 8.38
CA ARG A 107 9.61 -35.83 8.36
C ARG A 107 10.83 -36.19 7.53
N HIS A 108 11.09 -35.43 6.46
CA HIS A 108 12.21 -35.66 5.55
C HIS A 108 13.38 -34.70 5.79
N GLY A 109 13.30 -33.82 6.78
CA GLY A 109 14.33 -32.84 7.10
C GLY A 109 14.66 -31.92 5.93
N VAL A 110 13.67 -31.56 5.12
CA VAL A 110 13.85 -30.66 3.97
C VAL A 110 13.28 -29.27 4.27
N ASP A 111 13.92 -28.25 3.71
CA ASP A 111 13.54 -26.85 3.86
C ASP A 111 12.73 -26.31 2.68
N ASP A 112 12.62 -27.11 1.62
CA ASP A 112 11.93 -26.76 0.38
C ASP A 112 11.09 -27.95 -0.08
N THR A 113 9.82 -27.67 -0.36
CA THR A 113 8.83 -28.65 -0.85
C THR A 113 9.25 -29.34 -2.15
N VAL A 114 10.05 -28.70 -3.01
CA VAL A 114 10.52 -29.33 -4.25
C VAL A 114 11.51 -30.47 -4.00
N ARG A 115 12.08 -30.55 -2.79
CA ARG A 115 13.01 -31.60 -2.38
C ARG A 115 12.32 -32.80 -1.72
N LEU A 116 10.99 -32.76 -1.57
CA LEU A 116 10.23 -33.88 -1.03
C LEU A 116 10.28 -35.08 -1.98
N PRO A 117 10.42 -36.32 -1.46
CA PRO A 117 10.33 -37.51 -2.29
C PRO A 117 8.90 -37.68 -2.82
N ALA A 118 8.77 -38.28 -4.01
CA ALA A 118 7.46 -38.49 -4.65
C ALA A 118 6.47 -39.31 -3.79
N SER A 119 6.97 -40.12 -2.85
CA SER A 119 6.15 -40.85 -1.87
C SER A 119 5.33 -39.95 -0.94
N GLU A 120 5.70 -38.67 -0.81
CA GLU A 120 5.01 -37.68 0.03
C GLU A 120 3.99 -36.82 -0.74
N PHE A 121 3.76 -37.13 -2.03
CA PHE A 121 2.85 -36.37 -2.88
C PHE A 121 1.39 -36.70 -2.58
N SER A 122 0.98 -36.50 -1.33
CA SER A 122 -0.41 -36.42 -0.91
C SER A 122 -1.15 -35.31 -1.68
N ALA A 123 -2.48 -35.35 -1.67
CA ALA A 123 -3.29 -34.33 -2.35
C ALA A 123 -2.98 -32.89 -1.89
N ASP A 124 -2.59 -32.70 -0.62
CA ASP A 124 -2.23 -31.38 -0.07
C ASP A 124 -0.86 -30.90 -0.55
N VAL A 125 0.14 -31.79 -0.59
CA VAL A 125 1.48 -31.49 -1.11
C VAL A 125 1.42 -31.21 -2.61
N GLN A 126 0.68 -32.03 -3.38
CA GLN A 126 0.48 -31.80 -4.81
C GLN A 126 -0.24 -30.48 -5.08
N TRP A 127 -1.28 -30.17 -4.30
CA TRP A 127 -1.96 -28.88 -4.40
C TRP A 127 -0.99 -27.72 -4.14
N PHE A 128 -0.18 -27.80 -3.09
CA PHE A 128 0.79 -26.75 -2.76
C PHE A 128 1.88 -26.58 -3.83
N LEU A 129 2.40 -27.68 -4.39
CA LEU A 129 3.35 -27.60 -5.50
C LEU A 129 2.72 -26.97 -6.75
N SER A 130 1.43 -27.23 -7.01
CA SER A 130 0.71 -26.66 -8.16
C SER A 130 0.42 -25.17 -8.04
N THR A 131 0.44 -24.60 -6.84
CA THR A 131 0.16 -23.17 -6.62
C THR A 131 1.41 -22.30 -6.79
N GLY A 132 2.61 -22.89 -6.90
CA GLY A 132 3.86 -22.14 -7.04
C GLY A 132 4.25 -21.31 -5.80
N LEU A 133 3.61 -21.54 -4.66
CA LEU A 133 3.90 -20.79 -3.44
C LEU A 133 5.24 -21.21 -2.84
N GLY A 134 5.97 -20.23 -2.29
CA GLY A 134 7.24 -20.47 -1.61
C GLY A 134 7.03 -20.74 -0.12
N LEU A 135 7.44 -21.92 0.35
CA LEU A 135 7.50 -22.26 1.79
C LEU A 135 8.97 -22.41 2.19
N SER A 136 9.37 -21.74 3.27
CA SER A 136 10.72 -21.88 3.81
C SER A 136 10.73 -21.77 5.34
N PRO A 137 11.74 -22.35 6.01
CA PRO A 137 11.99 -22.07 7.41
C PRO A 137 12.24 -20.57 7.62
N SER A 138 11.84 -20.05 8.77
CA SER A 138 11.97 -18.63 9.09
C SER A 138 12.34 -18.46 10.56
N ALA A 139 13.53 -17.92 10.81
CA ALA A 139 13.98 -17.58 12.17
C ALA A 139 13.15 -16.46 12.82
N LEU A 140 12.41 -15.69 12.01
CA LEU A 140 11.51 -14.63 12.48
C LEU A 140 10.13 -15.18 12.89
N SER A 141 9.85 -16.45 12.60
CA SER A 141 8.59 -17.09 12.96
C SER A 141 8.80 -17.94 14.22
N ALA A 142 7.83 -17.93 15.13
CA ALA A 142 7.88 -18.79 16.32
C ALA A 142 7.75 -20.28 15.94
N PRO A 143 8.39 -21.20 16.69
CA PRO A 143 8.14 -22.63 16.56
C PRO A 143 6.64 -22.97 16.57
N GLY A 144 6.22 -23.92 15.72
CA GLY A 144 4.83 -24.33 15.60
C GLY A 144 3.94 -23.36 14.82
N THR A 145 4.53 -22.40 14.11
CA THR A 145 3.79 -21.42 13.31
C THR A 145 4.36 -21.25 11.91
N VAL A 146 3.47 -20.93 10.97
CA VAL A 146 3.81 -20.44 9.64
C VAL A 146 3.32 -19.00 9.51
N ALA A 147 4.25 -18.06 9.34
CA ALA A 147 3.91 -16.68 9.02
C ALA A 147 3.47 -16.58 7.55
N VAL A 148 2.30 -16.00 7.30
CA VAL A 148 1.82 -15.76 5.93
C VAL A 148 2.32 -14.39 5.48
N ARG A 149 3.11 -14.38 4.40
CA ARG A 149 3.71 -13.18 3.84
C ARG A 149 3.09 -12.86 2.50
N LEU A 150 2.76 -11.59 2.29
CA LEU A 150 2.41 -11.07 0.98
C LEU A 150 3.55 -11.29 -0.03
N PRO A 151 3.26 -11.31 -1.35
CA PRO A 151 4.23 -11.76 -2.35
C PRO A 151 5.46 -10.84 -2.37
N PRO A 152 6.68 -11.39 -2.45
CA PRO A 152 7.90 -10.60 -2.57
C PRO A 152 7.87 -9.76 -3.85
N ARG A 153 8.44 -8.55 -3.78
CA ARG A 153 8.52 -7.61 -4.92
C ARG A 153 9.86 -7.58 -5.64
N ALA A 154 10.80 -8.44 -5.26
CA ALA A 154 12.06 -8.53 -5.98
C ALA A 154 11.81 -9.07 -7.40
N GLY A 155 12.25 -8.34 -8.43
CA GLY A 155 12.20 -8.78 -9.82
C GLY A 155 11.00 -8.32 -10.65
N PHE A 156 10.18 -7.36 -10.18
CA PHE A 156 9.28 -6.66 -11.08
C PHE A 156 10.12 -5.86 -12.10
N PRO A 157 9.83 -5.96 -13.41
CA PRO A 157 10.48 -5.11 -14.41
C PRO A 157 10.28 -3.65 -14.01
N GLN A 158 11.39 -2.93 -13.90
CA GLN A 158 11.38 -1.47 -13.84
C GLN A 158 11.20 -1.01 -15.28
N ASP A 159 10.08 -0.36 -15.58
CA ASP A 159 9.92 0.33 -16.86
C ASP A 159 10.42 1.80 -16.77
N GLU A 160 10.95 2.19 -15.60
CA GLU A 160 11.55 3.49 -15.27
C GLU A 160 10.66 4.70 -15.59
N ASN A 161 9.34 4.51 -15.69
CA ASN A 161 8.44 5.56 -16.16
C ASN A 161 7.52 6.05 -15.05
N LEU A 162 8.08 6.87 -14.16
CA LEU A 162 7.34 7.56 -13.10
C LEU A 162 6.12 8.32 -13.66
N ASP A 163 6.23 8.90 -14.85
CA ASP A 163 5.14 9.62 -15.51
C ASP A 163 3.97 8.70 -15.86
N HIS A 164 4.26 7.49 -16.34
CA HIS A 164 3.24 6.48 -16.59
C HIS A 164 2.59 5.96 -15.29
N ASP A 165 3.40 5.82 -14.24
CA ASP A 165 2.90 5.44 -12.91
C ASP A 165 1.99 6.53 -12.31
N LEU A 166 2.30 7.81 -12.55
CA LEU A 166 1.47 8.95 -12.17
C LEU A 166 0.17 9.01 -12.98
N ASP A 167 0.24 8.84 -14.30
CA ASP A 167 -0.94 8.74 -15.19
C ASP A 167 -1.91 7.67 -14.68
N ARG A 168 -1.39 6.46 -14.45
CA ARG A 168 -2.19 5.33 -13.95
C ARG A 168 -2.78 5.58 -12.57
N MET A 169 -2.01 6.18 -11.66
CA MET A 169 -2.50 6.53 -10.33
C MET A 169 -3.60 7.59 -10.40
N LEU A 170 -3.40 8.66 -11.16
CA LEU A 170 -4.35 9.77 -11.24
C LEU A 170 -5.62 9.41 -12.01
N ALA A 171 -5.56 8.39 -12.87
CA ALA A 171 -6.73 7.79 -13.53
C ALA A 171 -7.49 6.78 -12.64
N ASP A 172 -6.99 6.44 -11.45
CA ASP A 172 -7.65 5.50 -10.55
C ASP A 172 -9.04 5.99 -10.11
N VAL A 173 -10.02 5.09 -10.10
CA VAL A 173 -11.41 5.42 -9.76
C VAL A 173 -11.56 6.01 -8.35
N GLY A 174 -10.76 5.55 -7.39
CA GLY A 174 -10.72 6.09 -6.04
C GLY A 174 -10.20 7.52 -6.03
N ILE A 175 -9.13 7.79 -6.78
CA ILE A 175 -8.53 9.13 -6.92
C ILE A 175 -9.48 10.08 -7.65
N VAL A 176 -10.09 9.66 -8.76
CA VAL A 176 -11.07 10.46 -9.52
C VAL A 176 -12.29 10.81 -8.67
N SER A 177 -12.76 9.89 -7.83
CA SER A 177 -13.83 10.14 -6.87
C SER A 177 -13.46 11.24 -5.86
N LYS A 178 -12.23 11.20 -5.35
CA LYS A 178 -11.68 12.22 -4.42
C LYS A 178 -11.55 13.58 -5.10
N LEU A 179 -11.07 13.63 -6.34
CA LEU A 179 -11.01 14.85 -7.14
C LEU A 179 -12.40 15.44 -7.38
N SER A 180 -13.42 14.60 -7.61
CA SER A 180 -14.80 15.05 -7.77
C SER A 180 -15.33 15.73 -6.51
N LYS A 181 -15.03 15.20 -5.33
CA LYS A 181 -15.39 15.86 -4.05
C LYS A 181 -14.70 17.21 -3.87
N LEU A 182 -13.41 17.32 -4.20
CA LEU A 182 -12.68 18.59 -4.16
C LEU A 182 -13.29 19.61 -5.13
N CYS A 183 -13.68 19.18 -6.32
CA CYS A 183 -14.34 20.03 -7.32
C CYS A 183 -15.68 20.57 -6.80
N ASP A 184 -16.49 19.70 -6.19
CA ASP A 184 -17.79 20.06 -5.64
C ASP A 184 -17.69 21.03 -4.45
N HIS A 185 -16.57 21.01 -3.70
CA HIS A 185 -16.35 21.90 -2.57
C HIS A 185 -16.08 23.35 -3.03
N GLN A 186 -17.00 24.24 -2.68
CA GLN A 186 -16.96 25.67 -3.04
C GLN A 186 -16.44 26.55 -1.89
N GLY A 187 -16.06 27.79 -2.22
CA GLY A 187 -15.65 28.79 -1.21
C GLY A 187 -14.21 28.65 -0.69
N VAL A 188 -13.41 27.79 -1.33
CA VAL A 188 -11.98 27.60 -1.01
C VAL A 188 -11.09 28.11 -2.12
N THR A 189 -9.92 28.64 -1.75
CA THR A 189 -8.90 29.09 -2.70
C THR A 189 -7.94 27.97 -3.09
N GLU A 190 -7.73 26.99 -2.21
CA GLU A 190 -6.86 25.84 -2.46
C GLU A 190 -7.61 24.51 -2.35
N ARG A 191 -7.21 23.53 -3.17
CA ARG A 191 -7.74 22.16 -3.18
C ARG A 191 -6.55 21.20 -3.16
N HIS A 192 -6.46 20.37 -2.14
CA HIS A 192 -5.32 19.50 -1.90
C HIS A 192 -5.77 18.05 -2.00
N LEU A 193 -5.09 17.27 -2.82
CA LEU A 193 -5.21 15.82 -2.81
C LEU A 193 -3.92 15.23 -2.23
N ALA A 194 -4.02 14.51 -1.13
CA ALA A 194 -2.92 13.77 -0.52
C ALA A 194 -3.10 12.26 -0.75
N VAL A 195 -2.07 11.61 -1.28
CA VAL A 195 -2.08 10.20 -1.69
C VAL A 195 -0.94 9.46 -0.99
N GLY A 196 -1.29 8.49 -0.16
CA GLY A 196 -0.35 7.50 0.35
C GLY A 196 -0.17 6.40 -0.71
N VAL A 197 1.05 6.18 -1.20
CA VAL A 197 1.33 5.08 -2.12
C VAL A 197 1.69 3.87 -1.30
N HIS A 198 0.81 2.88 -1.30
CA HIS A 198 1.09 1.64 -0.60
C HIS A 198 2.20 0.89 -1.33
N LEU A 199 3.08 0.24 -0.57
CA LEU A 199 3.90 -0.86 -1.06
C LEU A 199 2.94 -2.00 -1.41
N TYR A 200 1.96 -1.92 -2.29
CA TYR A 200 1.31 -2.99 -3.09
C TYR A 200 0.43 -2.29 -4.12
N GLY A 201 0.71 -1.03 -4.45
CA GLY A 201 0.12 -0.37 -5.60
C GLY A 201 0.70 -0.93 -6.91
N PRO A 202 -0.02 -0.76 -8.02
CA PRO A 202 0.44 -1.19 -9.34
C PRO A 202 1.62 -0.37 -9.87
N SER A 203 2.01 0.70 -9.19
CA SER A 203 3.05 1.66 -9.60
C SER A 203 4.33 1.47 -8.79
N PHE A 204 5.16 0.49 -9.16
CA PHE A 204 6.37 0.12 -8.41
C PHE A 204 7.47 1.18 -8.51
N ASP A 205 7.60 1.87 -9.65
CA ASP A 205 8.63 2.89 -9.85
C ASP A 205 8.32 4.13 -9.01
N LEU A 206 7.04 4.55 -8.96
CA LEU A 206 6.58 5.59 -8.04
C LEU A 206 6.92 5.24 -6.58
N PHE A 207 6.59 4.03 -6.14
CA PHE A 207 6.90 3.61 -4.77
C PHE A 207 8.41 3.57 -4.51
N SER A 208 9.21 3.09 -5.47
CA SER A 208 10.68 3.05 -5.37
C SER A 208 11.27 4.45 -5.25
N GLN A 209 10.83 5.41 -6.06
CA GLN A 209 11.28 6.80 -6.01
C GLN A 209 10.86 7.49 -4.70
N LEU A 210 9.70 7.13 -4.14
CA LEU A 210 9.26 7.59 -2.82
C LEU A 210 10.08 6.99 -1.66
N LEU A 211 10.75 5.86 -1.86
CA LEU A 211 11.69 5.30 -0.88
C LEU A 211 13.11 5.87 -1.03
N SER A 212 13.57 5.99 -2.27
CA SER A 212 14.92 6.46 -2.60
C SER A 212 14.84 7.30 -3.87
N PRO A 213 14.67 8.62 -3.73
CA PRO A 213 14.49 9.49 -4.87
C PRO A 213 15.82 9.60 -5.59
N SER A 214 15.81 9.23 -6.87
CA SER A 214 16.97 9.34 -7.76
C SER A 214 17.32 10.78 -8.16
N GLY A 215 16.50 11.75 -7.73
CA GLY A 215 16.55 13.15 -8.15
C GLY A 215 15.73 13.43 -9.42
N TYR A 216 15.20 12.40 -10.08
CA TYR A 216 14.28 12.58 -11.20
C TYR A 216 12.99 13.26 -10.74
N VAL A 217 12.64 14.36 -11.39
CA VAL A 217 11.35 15.05 -11.21
C VAL A 217 10.51 14.74 -12.45
N PRO A 218 9.27 14.24 -12.29
CA PRO A 218 8.43 13.87 -13.43
C PRO A 218 8.04 15.09 -14.28
N ASP A 219 7.96 14.86 -15.58
CA ASP A 219 7.51 15.82 -16.60
C ASP A 219 6.01 15.65 -16.93
N TYR A 220 5.31 14.75 -16.21
CA TYR A 220 3.91 14.44 -16.39
C TYR A 220 3.04 15.70 -16.29
N ALA A 221 2.38 16.04 -17.40
CA ALA A 221 1.48 17.18 -17.45
C ALA A 221 0.13 16.83 -16.80
N ILE A 222 -0.16 17.46 -15.66
CA ILE A 222 -1.49 17.41 -15.05
C ILE A 222 -2.51 18.05 -16.01
N PRO A 223 -3.68 17.42 -16.27
CA PRO A 223 -4.74 18.00 -17.10
C PRO A 223 -5.23 19.37 -16.59
N ASP A 224 -5.62 20.26 -17.50
CA ASP A 224 -6.07 21.62 -17.14
C ASP A 224 -7.34 21.63 -16.27
N ASP A 225 -8.20 20.62 -16.45
CA ASP A 225 -9.45 20.41 -15.71
C ASP A 225 -9.24 19.68 -14.37
N PHE A 226 -8.00 19.43 -13.97
CA PHE A 226 -7.68 18.78 -12.72
C PHE A 226 -8.19 19.59 -11.52
N ALA A 227 -9.01 18.97 -10.68
CA ALA A 227 -9.73 19.67 -9.61
C ALA A 227 -8.81 20.20 -8.50
N ALA A 228 -7.67 19.56 -8.26
CA ALA A 228 -6.75 19.99 -7.22
C ALA A 228 -5.83 21.14 -7.69
N THR A 229 -5.43 21.99 -6.75
CA THR A 229 -4.35 22.97 -6.93
C THR A 229 -3.02 22.47 -6.38
N HIS A 230 -3.06 21.47 -5.49
CA HIS A 230 -1.92 20.85 -4.84
C HIS A 230 -2.05 19.32 -4.80
N LEU A 231 -0.95 18.61 -5.07
CA LEU A 231 -0.81 17.17 -4.84
C LEU A 231 0.31 16.89 -3.85
N TRP A 232 0.09 15.88 -3.01
CA TRP A 232 1.07 15.37 -2.05
C TRP A 232 1.10 13.85 -2.17
N ILE A 233 2.23 13.28 -2.55
CA ILE A 233 2.36 11.83 -2.76
C ILE A 233 3.48 11.34 -1.84
N SER A 234 3.17 10.37 -0.99
CA SER A 234 4.12 9.85 0.00
C SER A 234 4.08 8.32 0.10
N GLY A 235 5.25 7.70 0.26
CA GLY A 235 5.41 6.28 0.59
C GLY A 235 5.51 5.99 2.09
N GLY A 236 5.40 7.02 2.96
CA GLY A 236 5.44 6.88 4.42
C GLY A 236 6.78 7.17 5.07
N TYR A 237 7.88 7.20 4.30
CA TYR A 237 9.23 7.24 4.87
C TYR A 237 9.83 8.65 4.83
N HIS A 238 10.33 9.24 3.72
CA HIS A 238 11.02 10.55 3.86
C HIS A 238 10.86 11.60 2.74
N PRO A 239 10.87 11.29 1.43
CA PRO A 239 10.54 12.28 0.42
C PRO A 239 9.05 12.27 0.09
N VAL A 240 8.47 13.47 -0.04
CA VAL A 240 7.12 13.68 -0.55
C VAL A 240 7.25 14.27 -1.95
N LEU A 241 6.66 13.59 -2.94
CA LEU A 241 6.53 14.16 -4.27
C LEU A 241 5.32 15.11 -4.25
N THR A 242 5.59 16.37 -4.54
CA THR A 242 4.59 17.43 -4.54
C THR A 242 4.35 17.94 -5.94
N TRP A 243 3.12 18.38 -6.22
CA TRP A 243 2.82 19.20 -7.38
C TRP A 243 1.98 20.40 -6.99
N THR A 244 2.22 21.54 -7.61
CA THR A 244 1.32 22.70 -7.54
C THR A 244 1.05 23.23 -8.94
N ARG A 245 -0.13 23.81 -9.13
CA ARG A 245 -0.51 24.37 -10.44
C ARG A 245 0.47 25.42 -10.98
N ILE A 246 1.10 26.18 -10.09
CA ILE A 246 2.02 27.26 -10.45
C ILE A 246 3.48 26.78 -10.51
N GLY A 247 3.87 25.86 -9.62
CA GLY A 247 5.26 25.44 -9.44
C GLY A 247 5.63 24.11 -10.09
N GLY A 248 4.66 23.34 -10.61
CA GLY A 248 4.90 22.02 -11.16
C GLY A 248 5.31 20.99 -10.10
N TRP A 249 5.97 19.92 -10.54
CA TRP A 249 6.44 18.83 -9.70
C TRP A 249 7.72 19.20 -8.94
N ALA A 250 7.82 18.75 -7.68
CA ALA A 250 9.02 18.92 -6.86
C ALA A 250 9.08 17.88 -5.74
N TRP A 251 10.30 17.47 -5.39
CA TRP A 251 10.57 16.67 -4.20
C TRP A 251 10.68 17.57 -2.96
N ARG A 252 10.04 17.17 -1.86
CA ARG A 252 10.12 17.84 -0.56
C ARG A 252 10.58 16.86 0.51
N SER A 253 11.59 17.24 1.27
CA SER A 253 12.02 16.49 2.46
C SER A 253 11.15 16.86 3.65
N LEU A 254 10.84 15.88 4.49
CA LEU A 254 10.22 16.13 5.79
C LEU A 254 11.29 16.65 6.78
N PRO A 255 11.01 17.71 7.56
CA PRO A 255 11.89 18.20 8.62
C PRO A 255 12.33 17.08 9.58
N GLY A 256 13.65 16.96 9.79
CA GLY A 256 14.23 15.97 10.72
C GLY A 256 14.52 14.59 10.10
N SER A 257 14.51 14.48 8.77
CA SER A 257 15.10 13.36 8.02
C SER A 257 16.58 13.58 7.69
#